data_AF-A0A7S3I2R1-F1
#
_entry.id   AF-A0A7S3I2R1-F1
#
_cell.length_a   1.000
_cell.length_b   1.000
_cell.length_c   1.000
_cell.angle_alpha   90.00
_cell.angle_beta   90.00
_cell.angle_gamma   90.00
#
_symmetry.space_group_name_H-M   'P 1'
#
loop_
_entity.id
_entity.type
_entity.pdbx_description
1 polymer ?
#
loop_
_entity_poly.entity_id
_entity_poly.type
_entity_poly.pdbx_seq_one_letter_code
_entity_poly.pdbx_strand_id
1 'polypeptide(L)'
;MYDKRVHRGNSYAAMVIPAGTSHDTMIMEKRQTQKAQSLRQRTFKSTAKTPERVVPIYPNRDIPSPEPVPGRVHMHLQTDEYIENLTDKPPTQEIGIATEFYLDRPPVPLFQPKMPAKENCKETQIFDNDAELFDFDAEVEPMLNVLCLKTLEQARMEVLEETELAIMKHQKKQYEEVRNAELIEAQRFEATEARVKAEKERRANQ
;
A
#
# COMPACT_ATOMS: atom_id res chain seq x y z
N MET A 1 -4.75 -25.21 0.55
CA MET A 1 -4.42 -24.24 -0.52
C MET A 1 -4.08 -22.91 0.15
N TYR A 2 -2.80 -22.73 0.51
CA TYR A 2 -2.30 -21.53 1.19
C TYR A 2 -1.26 -20.89 0.29
N ASP A 3 -1.55 -19.70 -0.24
CA ASP A 3 -0.64 -18.95 -1.11
C ASP A 3 0.29 -18.08 -0.26
N LYS A 4 1.59 -18.28 -0.43
CA LYS A 4 2.66 -17.60 0.31
C LYS A 4 2.79 -16.11 -0.06
N ARG A 5 2.09 -15.65 -1.11
CA ARG A 5 2.09 -14.24 -1.54
C ARG A 5 0.98 -13.40 -0.91
N VAL A 6 0.06 -14.00 -0.17
CA VAL A 6 -1.06 -13.29 0.44
C VAL A 6 -0.81 -13.09 1.93
N HIS A 7 -0.42 -11.89 2.32
CA HIS A 7 -0.27 -11.52 3.73
C HIS A 7 -1.66 -11.29 4.34
N ARG A 8 -2.05 -12.11 5.32
CA ARG A 8 -3.32 -11.97 6.04
C ARG A 8 -3.02 -11.56 7.48
N GLY A 9 -3.12 -10.26 7.76
CA GLY A 9 -2.85 -9.65 9.07
C GLY A 9 -2.57 -8.15 8.95
N ASN A 10 -2.77 -7.40 10.04
CA ASN A 10 -2.53 -5.95 10.09
C ASN A 10 -1.02 -5.63 10.07
N SER A 11 -0.58 -4.84 9.09
CA SER A 11 0.84 -4.55 8.81
C SER A 11 1.49 -3.48 9.71
N TYR A 12 0.77 -2.92 10.69
CA TYR A 12 1.25 -1.79 11.51
C TYR A 12 1.42 -2.07 13.02
N ALA A 13 1.34 -3.33 13.48
CA ALA A 13 1.57 -3.63 14.90
C ALA A 13 3.07 -3.71 15.23
N ALA A 14 3.67 -2.58 15.64
CA ALA A 14 5.00 -2.59 16.25
C ALA A 14 4.92 -3.25 17.64
N MET A 15 5.64 -4.36 17.82
CA MET A 15 5.76 -5.03 19.11
C MET A 15 6.79 -4.29 19.97
N VAL A 16 6.36 -3.54 20.97
CA VAL A 16 7.24 -2.82 21.91
C VAL A 16 7.44 -3.69 23.15
N ILE A 17 8.66 -4.16 23.39
CA ILE A 17 9.04 -4.85 24.63
C ILE A 17 9.52 -3.78 25.63
N PRO A 18 8.91 -3.65 26.83
CA PRO A 18 9.36 -2.72 27.84
C PRO A 18 10.74 -3.14 28.41
N ALA A 19 11.69 -2.21 28.46
CA ALA A 19 12.99 -2.45 29.08
C ALA A 19 12.81 -2.67 30.60
N GLY A 20 13.10 -3.89 31.08
CA GLY A 20 13.06 -4.20 32.52
C GLY A 20 12.90 -5.68 32.88
N THR A 21 12.56 -6.56 31.93
CA THR A 21 12.48 -8.01 32.20
C THR A 21 13.84 -8.69 32.01
N SER A 22 14.78 -8.37 32.90
CA SER A 22 15.99 -9.17 33.12
C SER A 22 15.70 -10.19 34.22
N HIS A 23 16.10 -11.45 34.01
CA HIS A 23 15.75 -12.58 34.87
C HIS A 23 16.38 -12.53 36.28
N ASP A 24 17.35 -11.64 36.52
CA ASP A 24 18.17 -11.59 37.74
C ASP A 24 17.49 -10.96 38.98
N THR A 25 16.37 -10.24 38.85
CA THR A 25 15.79 -9.48 39.98
C THR A 25 14.84 -10.27 40.88
N MET A 26 14.37 -11.45 40.48
CA MET A 26 13.34 -12.20 41.25
C MET A 26 13.90 -13.06 42.41
N ILE A 27 15.22 -13.24 42.52
CA ILE A 27 15.80 -14.21 43.47
C ILE A 27 16.07 -13.61 44.87
N MET A 28 16.19 -12.29 45.00
CA MET A 28 16.58 -11.65 46.27
C MET A 28 15.44 -11.41 47.27
N GLU A 29 14.18 -11.41 46.84
CA GLU A 29 13.07 -10.92 47.69
C GLU A 29 12.51 -11.96 48.67
N LYS A 30 12.71 -13.26 48.42
CA LYS A 30 12.10 -14.33 49.25
C LYS A 30 12.83 -14.65 50.57
N ARG A 31 13.93 -13.98 50.91
CA ARG A 31 14.80 -14.34 52.05
C ARG A 31 14.73 -13.43 53.28
N GLN A 32 13.86 -12.41 53.28
CA GLN A 32 13.61 -11.57 54.45
C GLN A 32 12.16 -11.77 54.96
N THR A 33 11.81 -12.98 55.37
CA THR A 33 11.71 -13.37 56.79
C THR A 33 10.81 -12.45 57.62
N GLN A 34 9.63 -12.89 58.05
CA GLN A 34 9.45 -13.94 59.07
C GLN A 34 10.01 -13.60 60.47
N LYS A 35 10.32 -12.33 60.79
CA LYS A 35 10.88 -11.96 62.11
C LYS A 35 10.06 -11.03 63.01
N ALA A 36 8.84 -10.63 62.65
CA ALA A 36 8.07 -9.65 63.44
C ALA A 36 6.75 -10.19 64.04
N GLN A 37 6.59 -11.51 64.12
CA GLN A 37 5.65 -12.10 65.07
C GLN A 37 6.23 -11.99 66.49
N SER A 38 5.36 -11.75 67.47
CA SER A 38 5.63 -11.58 68.91
C SER A 38 5.98 -10.16 69.33
N LEU A 39 4.96 -9.34 69.61
CA LEU A 39 4.89 -8.44 70.77
C LEU A 39 3.63 -7.57 70.60
N ARG A 40 2.53 -7.98 71.24
CA ARG A 40 1.53 -7.11 71.92
C ARG A 40 0.17 -7.80 71.98
N GLN A 41 0.17 -8.92 72.70
CA GLN A 41 -0.93 -9.23 73.59
C GLN A 41 -1.06 -8.14 74.66
N ARG A 42 -2.26 -8.07 75.25
CA ARG A 42 -2.65 -7.38 76.50
C ARG A 42 -3.20 -5.96 76.27
N THR A 43 -4.53 -5.82 76.26
CA THR A 43 -5.33 -5.64 77.48
C THR A 43 -6.82 -5.88 77.21
N PHE A 44 -7.34 -6.93 77.83
CA PHE A 44 -8.76 -7.26 78.01
C PHE A 44 -9.30 -6.59 79.28
N LYS A 45 -10.51 -6.01 79.23
CA LYS A 45 -11.58 -6.04 80.26
C LYS A 45 -12.87 -5.63 79.53
N SER A 46 -13.79 -6.49 79.08
CA SER A 46 -14.62 -7.51 79.74
C SER A 46 -15.49 -6.97 80.88
N THR A 47 -16.76 -6.73 80.57
CA THR A 47 -17.88 -7.09 81.43
C THR A 47 -18.83 -7.97 80.62
N ALA A 48 -18.67 -9.28 80.82
CA ALA A 48 -19.49 -10.32 80.24
C ALA A 48 -20.84 -10.43 80.98
N LYS A 49 -21.92 -10.64 80.21
CA LYS A 49 -23.03 -11.50 80.63
C LYS A 49 -23.11 -12.67 79.64
N THR A 50 -22.97 -13.86 80.20
CA THR A 50 -23.13 -15.16 79.55
C THR A 50 -24.59 -15.42 79.13
N PRO A 51 -24.79 -16.28 78.12
CA PRO A 51 -25.89 -16.17 77.17
C PRO A 51 -27.15 -16.91 77.60
N GLU A 52 -28.32 -16.33 77.31
CA GLU A 52 -29.53 -17.12 77.14
C GLU A 52 -29.38 -17.97 75.87
N ARG A 53 -29.71 -19.26 76.00
CA ARG A 53 -29.73 -20.20 74.88
C ARG A 53 -30.76 -19.75 73.87
N VAL A 54 -30.32 -19.10 72.80
CA VAL A 54 -31.18 -18.75 71.67
C VAL A 54 -31.50 -20.03 70.90
N VAL A 55 -32.74 -20.48 71.09
CA VAL A 55 -33.40 -21.49 70.26
C VAL A 55 -33.41 -20.98 68.81
N PRO A 56 -33.00 -21.78 67.81
CA PRO A 56 -32.64 -21.28 66.49
C PRO A 56 -33.78 -20.58 65.73
N ILE A 57 -33.41 -19.48 65.06
CA ILE A 57 -34.25 -18.52 64.32
C ILE A 57 -34.62 -19.05 62.92
N TYR A 58 -34.98 -20.32 62.76
CA TYR A 58 -35.56 -20.80 61.50
C TYR A 58 -36.58 -21.90 61.76
N PRO A 59 -37.87 -21.67 61.48
CA PRO A 59 -38.96 -22.58 61.85
C PRO A 59 -39.01 -23.88 61.02
N ASN A 60 -37.94 -24.27 60.30
CA ASN A 60 -37.92 -25.46 59.44
C ASN A 60 -36.54 -26.13 59.32
N ARG A 61 -35.58 -25.87 60.23
CA ARG A 61 -34.27 -26.55 60.22
C ARG A 61 -33.77 -26.81 61.64
N ASP A 62 -34.38 -27.77 62.31
CA ASP A 62 -33.81 -28.42 63.49
C ASP A 62 -32.80 -29.48 63.05
N ILE A 63 -31.71 -29.06 62.41
CA ILE A 63 -30.60 -29.97 62.09
C ILE A 63 -29.49 -29.72 63.11
N PRO A 64 -29.38 -30.54 64.17
CA PRO A 64 -28.23 -30.47 65.07
C PRO A 64 -26.94 -30.72 64.27
N SER A 65 -25.84 -30.04 64.65
CA SER A 65 -24.54 -30.33 64.05
C SER A 65 -24.23 -31.83 64.24
N PRO A 66 -23.80 -32.55 63.19
CA PRO A 66 -23.54 -33.99 63.27
C PRO A 66 -22.56 -34.34 64.39
N GLU A 67 -22.65 -35.55 64.93
CA GLU A 67 -21.71 -35.99 65.96
C GLU A 67 -20.26 -36.09 65.44
N PRO A 68 -19.25 -35.84 66.29
CA PRO A 68 -17.85 -36.01 65.91
C PRO A 68 -17.54 -37.44 65.46
N VAL A 69 -16.78 -37.58 64.39
CA VAL A 69 -16.31 -38.88 63.88
C VAL A 69 -15.51 -39.61 64.98
N PRO A 70 -15.72 -40.93 65.21
CA PRO A 70 -15.06 -41.67 66.29
C PRO A 70 -13.54 -41.48 66.29
N GLY A 71 -13.00 -41.14 67.46
CA GLY A 71 -11.58 -40.81 67.65
C GLY A 71 -11.22 -39.32 67.49
N ARG A 72 -12.19 -38.45 67.20
CA ARG A 72 -12.01 -36.99 67.16
C ARG A 72 -13.03 -36.27 68.04
N VAL A 73 -12.65 -35.09 68.54
CA VAL A 73 -13.54 -34.19 69.28
C VAL A 73 -13.67 -32.88 68.53
N HIS A 74 -14.84 -32.25 68.57
CA HIS A 74 -15.03 -30.93 67.98
C HIS A 74 -14.31 -29.86 68.82
N MET A 75 -13.71 -28.87 68.14
CA MET A 75 -13.07 -27.72 68.75
C MET A 75 -13.61 -26.45 68.09
N HIS A 76 -13.82 -25.40 68.89
CA HIS A 76 -14.31 -24.12 68.37
C HIS A 76 -13.13 -23.31 67.81
N LEU A 77 -13.24 -22.87 66.55
CA LEU A 77 -12.33 -21.88 65.96
C LEU A 77 -12.87 -20.48 66.23
N GLN A 78 -11.99 -19.55 66.58
CA GLN A 78 -12.32 -18.13 66.62
C GLN A 78 -12.44 -17.64 65.17
N THR A 79 -13.67 -17.49 64.69
CA THR A 79 -14.00 -16.94 63.37
C THR A 79 -14.17 -15.42 63.39
N ASP A 80 -14.00 -14.79 64.55
CA ASP A 80 -14.17 -13.35 64.71
C ASP A 80 -13.02 -12.59 64.04
N GLU A 81 -13.38 -11.55 63.29
CA GLU A 81 -12.45 -10.71 62.55
C GLU A 81 -11.51 -9.95 63.50
N TYR A 82 -10.20 -10.22 63.43
CA TYR A 82 -9.18 -9.53 64.21
C TYR A 82 -8.46 -8.48 63.33
N ILE A 83 -8.64 -7.19 63.66
CA ILE A 83 -8.06 -6.07 62.91
C ILE A 83 -6.87 -5.49 63.69
N GLU A 84 -5.68 -5.54 63.10
CA GLU A 84 -4.48 -4.88 63.63
C GLU A 84 -4.37 -3.46 63.07
N ASN A 85 -4.47 -2.45 63.93
CA ASN A 85 -4.41 -1.04 63.53
C ASN A 85 -2.94 -0.59 63.41
N LEU A 86 -2.41 -0.58 62.18
CA LEU A 86 -1.08 -0.05 61.89
C LEU A 86 -1.08 1.49 62.01
N THR A 87 -0.26 2.04 62.91
CA THR A 87 -0.29 3.47 63.28
C THR A 87 0.67 4.35 62.45
N ASP A 88 1.59 3.74 61.71
CA ASP A 88 2.59 4.47 60.93
C ASP A 88 2.04 4.80 59.53
N LYS A 89 2.20 6.06 59.10
CA LYS A 89 1.70 6.52 57.80
C LYS A 89 2.86 6.51 56.79
N PRO A 90 2.66 5.95 55.58
CA PRO A 90 3.70 6.00 54.56
C PRO A 90 3.99 7.46 54.15
N PRO A 91 5.21 7.77 53.70
CA PRO A 91 5.56 9.12 53.29
C PRO A 91 4.69 9.57 52.11
N THR A 92 3.90 10.63 52.31
CA THR A 92 3.13 11.27 51.24
C THR A 92 3.97 12.33 50.54
N GLN A 93 3.92 12.33 49.21
CA GLN A 93 4.49 13.39 48.36
C GLN A 93 3.36 14.17 47.71
N GLU A 94 3.40 15.50 47.82
CA GLU A 94 2.46 16.37 47.12
C GLU A 94 2.88 16.52 45.66
N ILE A 95 1.98 16.16 44.74
CA ILE A 95 2.16 16.37 43.30
C ILE A 95 1.18 17.47 42.90
N GLY A 96 1.71 18.63 42.50
CA GLY A 96 0.89 19.70 41.95
C GLY A 96 0.41 19.34 40.54
N ILE A 97 -0.89 19.53 40.27
CA ILE A 97 -1.46 19.41 38.94
C ILE A 97 -1.66 20.84 38.41
N ALA A 98 -0.99 21.19 37.32
CA ALA A 98 -1.28 22.42 36.59
C ALA A 98 -2.48 22.19 35.67
N THR A 99 -3.69 22.45 36.15
CA THR A 99 -4.87 22.53 35.28
C THR A 99 -4.90 23.90 34.62
N GLU A 100 -4.48 23.98 33.35
CA GLU A 100 -4.70 25.17 32.53
C GLU A 100 -6.20 25.40 32.31
N PHE A 101 -6.64 26.65 32.51
CA PHE A 101 -8.03 27.05 32.32
C PHE A 101 -8.29 27.19 30.82
N TYR A 102 -8.90 26.19 30.18
CA TYR A 102 -9.31 26.28 28.78
C TYR A 102 -10.36 27.38 28.62
N LEU A 103 -9.96 28.52 28.06
CA LEU A 103 -10.90 29.53 27.56
C LEU A 103 -11.43 29.04 26.21
N ASP A 104 -12.74 28.83 26.10
CA ASP A 104 -13.37 28.46 24.84
C ASP A 104 -13.02 29.50 23.76
N ARG A 105 -12.49 29.01 22.64
CA ARG A 105 -12.16 29.85 21.50
C ARG A 105 -13.47 30.50 21.01
N PRO A 106 -13.51 31.84 20.82
CA PRO A 106 -14.70 32.47 20.26
C PRO A 106 -15.02 31.85 18.89
N PRO A 107 -16.31 31.77 18.51
CA PRO A 107 -16.71 31.16 17.25
C PRO A 107 -15.99 31.87 16.10
N VAL A 108 -15.41 31.07 15.20
CA VAL A 108 -14.71 31.59 14.04
C VAL A 108 -15.71 32.41 13.21
N PRO A 109 -15.41 33.67 12.87
CA PRO A 109 -16.33 34.50 12.11
C PRO A 109 -16.67 33.81 10.78
N LEU A 110 -17.95 33.82 10.44
CA LEU A 110 -18.43 33.26 9.17
C LEU A 110 -17.75 33.99 8.01
N PHE A 111 -17.13 33.22 7.11
CA PHE A 111 -16.57 33.78 5.89
C PHE A 111 -17.70 34.35 5.02
N GLN A 112 -17.76 35.67 4.91
CA GLN A 112 -18.60 36.37 3.96
C GLN A 112 -17.73 36.80 2.78
N PRO A 113 -17.79 36.11 1.62
CA PRO A 113 -17.06 36.55 0.45
C PRO A 113 -17.56 37.94 0.06
N LYS A 114 -16.67 38.92 0.10
CA LYS A 114 -16.96 40.24 -0.47
C LYS A 114 -16.94 40.08 -1.98
N MET A 115 -18.11 40.10 -2.59
CA MET A 115 -18.21 40.32 -4.03
C MET A 115 -17.42 41.60 -4.35
N PRO A 116 -16.55 41.60 -5.37
CA PRO A 116 -15.86 42.82 -5.79
C PRO A 116 -16.90 43.91 -6.08
N ALA A 117 -16.50 45.17 -5.86
CA ALA A 117 -17.38 46.30 -6.15
C ALA A 117 -17.92 46.18 -7.58
N LYS A 118 -19.18 46.56 -7.81
CA LYS A 118 -19.83 46.45 -9.13
C LYS A 118 -19.02 47.13 -10.25
N GLU A 119 -18.19 48.12 -9.91
CA GLU A 119 -17.25 48.81 -10.81
C GLU A 119 -16.04 47.97 -11.23
N ASN A 120 -15.65 46.98 -10.41
CA ASN A 120 -14.59 46.01 -10.71
C ASN A 120 -15.15 44.78 -11.46
N CYS A 121 -16.47 44.63 -11.52
CA CYS A 121 -17.14 43.71 -12.43
C CYS A 121 -17.28 44.35 -13.82
N LYS A 122 -16.18 44.87 -14.37
CA LYS A 122 -16.15 45.27 -15.79
C LYS A 122 -16.19 44.01 -16.65
N GLU A 123 -16.89 44.12 -17.77
CA GLU A 123 -17.05 43.05 -18.75
C GLU A 123 -15.65 42.51 -19.14
N THR A 124 -15.43 41.21 -18.93
CA THR A 124 -14.19 40.49 -19.30
C THR A 124 -14.35 39.81 -20.67
N GLN A 125 -15.16 40.41 -21.55
CA GLN A 125 -15.44 39.84 -22.85
C GLN A 125 -14.24 40.03 -23.77
N ILE A 126 -13.67 38.91 -24.23
CA ILE A 126 -12.73 38.90 -25.34
C ILE A 126 -13.55 39.05 -26.63
N PHE A 127 -13.15 39.99 -27.49
CA PHE A 127 -13.76 40.19 -28.80
C PHE A 127 -12.90 39.51 -29.87
N ASP A 128 -13.53 39.00 -30.93
CA ASP A 128 -12.88 38.17 -31.96
C ASP A 128 -11.74 38.90 -32.73
N ASN A 129 -11.71 40.23 -32.70
CA ASN A 129 -10.73 41.06 -33.43
C ASN A 129 -9.74 41.77 -32.50
N ASP A 130 -9.47 41.22 -31.32
CA ASP A 130 -8.47 41.78 -30.42
C ASP A 130 -7.05 41.49 -30.92
N ALA A 131 -6.39 42.53 -31.41
CA ALA A 131 -5.06 42.45 -32.00
C ALA A 131 -3.97 42.06 -30.98
N GLU A 132 -4.23 42.19 -29.68
CA GLU A 132 -3.28 41.80 -28.61
C GLU A 132 -3.32 40.30 -28.27
N LEU A 133 -4.33 39.56 -28.77
CA LEU A 133 -4.54 38.16 -28.39
C LEU A 133 -4.02 37.15 -29.43
N PHE A 134 -3.82 37.56 -30.68
CA PHE A 134 -3.41 36.68 -31.77
C PHE A 134 -1.94 36.91 -32.17
N ASP A 135 -1.10 35.91 -31.92
CA ASP A 135 0.28 35.88 -32.42
C ASP A 135 0.35 35.08 -33.73
N PHE A 136 0.50 35.78 -34.85
CA PHE A 136 0.55 35.16 -36.16
C PHE A 136 1.73 34.19 -36.31
N ASP A 137 2.90 34.53 -35.73
CA ASP A 137 4.12 33.73 -35.92
C ASP A 137 4.00 32.38 -35.18
N ALA A 138 3.36 32.38 -34.01
CA ALA A 138 3.08 31.15 -33.27
C ALA A 138 2.03 30.28 -33.99
N GLU A 139 0.97 30.89 -34.53
CA GLU A 139 -0.14 30.11 -35.09
C GLU A 139 0.08 29.63 -36.53
N VAL A 140 0.97 30.29 -37.28
CA VAL A 140 1.36 29.85 -38.62
C VAL A 140 2.34 28.67 -38.59
N GLU A 141 3.11 28.53 -37.50
CA GLU A 141 4.12 27.49 -37.32
C GLU A 141 3.60 26.05 -37.54
N PRO A 142 2.50 25.59 -36.91
CA PRO A 142 1.99 24.23 -37.13
C PRO A 142 1.56 24.00 -38.59
N MET A 143 1.02 25.02 -39.26
CA MET A 143 0.61 24.92 -40.66
C MET A 143 1.84 24.79 -41.57
N LEU A 144 2.85 25.63 -41.38
CA LEU A 144 4.10 25.57 -42.15
C LEU A 144 4.82 24.23 -41.94
N ASN A 145 4.88 23.74 -40.71
CA ASN A 145 5.47 22.44 -40.41
C ASN A 145 4.82 21.32 -41.20
N VAL A 146 3.48 21.27 -41.24
CA VAL A 146 2.77 20.25 -42.04
C VAL A 146 3.05 20.40 -43.53
N LEU A 147 3.02 21.63 -44.07
CA LEU A 147 3.28 21.87 -45.48
C LEU A 147 4.71 21.50 -45.89
N CYS A 148 5.71 21.93 -45.12
CA CYS A 148 7.11 21.59 -45.38
C CYS A 148 7.37 20.08 -45.26
N LEU A 149 6.83 19.44 -44.21
CA LEU A 149 7.03 17.99 -44.03
C LEU A 149 6.37 17.19 -45.16
N LYS A 150 5.15 17.54 -45.56
CA LYS A 150 4.44 16.83 -46.63
C LYS A 150 5.10 17.02 -47.99
N THR A 151 5.53 18.23 -48.30
CA THR A 151 6.22 18.51 -49.57
C THR A 151 7.57 17.80 -49.66
N LEU A 152 8.36 17.79 -48.59
CA LEU A 152 9.64 17.07 -48.56
C LEU A 152 9.45 15.55 -48.66
N GLU A 153 8.47 14.99 -47.95
CA GLU A 153 8.23 13.54 -48.01
C GLU A 153 7.70 13.13 -49.39
N GLN A 154 6.80 13.91 -49.99
CA GLN A 154 6.33 13.66 -51.34
C GLN A 154 7.47 13.72 -52.36
N ALA A 155 8.29 14.79 -52.33
CA ALA A 155 9.42 14.92 -53.23
C ALA A 155 10.41 13.76 -53.07
N ARG A 156 10.67 13.32 -51.83
CA ARG A 156 11.53 12.16 -51.56
C ARG A 156 10.97 10.87 -52.16
N MET A 157 9.67 10.62 -52.02
CA MET A 157 9.03 9.42 -52.60
C MET A 157 9.10 9.43 -54.13
N GLU A 158 8.82 10.57 -54.76
CA GLU A 158 8.88 10.72 -56.22
C GLU A 158 10.30 10.46 -56.74
N VAL A 159 11.33 11.03 -56.12
CA VAL A 159 12.73 10.78 -56.50
C VAL A 159 13.10 9.31 -56.37
N LEU A 160 12.68 8.64 -55.30
CA LEU A 160 12.96 7.21 -55.12
C LEU A 160 12.29 6.38 -56.23
N GLU A 161 11.01 6.62 -56.51
CA GLU A 161 10.28 5.93 -57.58
C GLU A 161 10.95 6.14 -58.95
N GLU A 162 11.34 7.38 -59.29
CA GLU A 162 12.02 7.67 -60.54
C GLU A 162 13.36 6.92 -60.66
N THR A 163 14.13 6.86 -59.57
CA THR A 163 15.41 6.14 -59.57
C THR A 163 15.21 4.63 -59.72
N GLU A 164 14.23 4.04 -59.07
CA GLU A 164 13.89 2.62 -59.20
C GLU A 164 13.45 2.29 -60.63
N LEU A 165 12.57 3.10 -61.21
CA LEU A 165 12.13 2.95 -62.60
C LEU A 165 13.30 3.07 -63.58
N ALA A 166 14.25 3.97 -63.34
CA ALA A 166 15.45 4.11 -64.16
C ALA A 166 16.33 2.84 -64.10
N ILE A 167 16.53 2.28 -62.90
CA ILE A 167 17.28 1.03 -62.70
C ILE A 167 16.58 -0.13 -63.42
N MET A 168 15.27 -0.30 -63.24
CA MET A 168 14.52 -1.38 -63.89
C MET A 168 14.58 -1.27 -65.42
N LYS A 169 14.44 -0.06 -65.97
CA LYS A 169 14.57 0.19 -67.42
C LYS A 169 15.97 -0.16 -67.92
N HIS A 170 17.00 0.20 -67.17
CA HIS A 170 18.38 -0.13 -67.55
C HIS A 170 18.62 -1.64 -67.58
N GLN A 171 18.20 -2.35 -66.53
CA GLN A 171 18.31 -3.80 -66.44
C GLN A 171 17.53 -4.50 -67.55
N LYS A 172 16.28 -4.07 -67.80
CA LYS A 172 15.46 -4.59 -68.89
C LYS A 172 16.14 -4.40 -70.25
N LYS A 173 16.68 -3.21 -70.52
CA LYS A 173 17.40 -2.91 -71.75
C LYS A 173 18.62 -3.82 -71.93
N GLN A 174 19.45 -3.98 -70.90
CA GLN A 174 20.61 -4.87 -70.93
C GLN A 174 20.20 -6.31 -71.21
N TYR A 175 19.15 -6.79 -70.55
CA TYR A 175 18.63 -8.14 -70.78
C TYR A 175 18.11 -8.34 -72.21
N GLU A 176 17.37 -7.37 -72.74
CA GLU A 176 16.87 -7.41 -74.12
C GLU A 176 18.01 -7.40 -75.15
N GLU A 177 19.08 -6.61 -74.91
CA GLU A 177 20.28 -6.60 -75.77
C GLU A 177 20.96 -7.96 -75.80
N VAL A 178 21.18 -8.58 -74.63
CA VAL A 178 21.78 -9.92 -74.52
C VAL A 178 20.90 -10.96 -75.22
N ARG A 179 19.60 -10.97 -74.91
CA ARG A 179 18.64 -11.91 -75.52
C ARG A 179 18.57 -11.78 -77.04
N ASN A 180 18.60 -10.55 -77.55
CA ASN A 180 18.57 -10.30 -79.00
C ASN A 180 19.87 -10.78 -79.66
N ALA A 181 21.02 -10.57 -79.02
CA ALA A 181 22.30 -11.08 -79.53
C ALA A 181 22.31 -12.62 -79.59
N GLU A 182 21.87 -13.28 -78.51
CA GLU A 182 21.73 -14.74 -78.45
C GLU A 182 20.76 -15.27 -79.52
N LEU A 183 19.63 -14.60 -79.73
CA LEU A 183 18.66 -14.98 -80.75
C LEU A 183 19.24 -14.89 -82.17
N ILE A 184 19.99 -13.82 -82.48
CA ILE A 184 20.65 -13.66 -83.77
C ILE A 184 21.69 -14.76 -83.98
N GLU A 185 22.44 -15.11 -82.94
CA GLU A 185 23.43 -16.18 -83.00
C GLU A 185 22.78 -17.56 -83.22
N ALA A 186 21.71 -17.86 -82.49
CA ALA A 186 20.93 -19.09 -82.68
C ALA A 186 20.36 -19.21 -84.10
N GLN A 187 19.80 -18.13 -84.65
CA GLN A 187 19.31 -18.09 -86.03
C GLN A 187 20.43 -18.31 -87.06
N ARG A 188 21.63 -17.79 -86.79
CA ARG A 188 22.80 -18.04 -87.65
C ARG A 188 23.15 -19.53 -87.65
N PHE A 189 23.21 -20.17 -86.48
CA PHE A 189 23.48 -21.60 -86.39
C PHE A 189 22.41 -22.43 -87.08
N GLU A 190 21.13 -22.16 -86.83
CA GLU A 190 20.01 -22.86 -87.47
C GLU A 190 20.06 -22.75 -89.01
N ALA A 191 20.34 -21.55 -89.54
CA ALA A 191 20.49 -21.35 -90.98
C ALA A 191 21.67 -22.13 -91.58
N THR A 192 22.78 -22.25 -90.86
CA THR A 192 23.92 -23.07 -91.31
C THR A 192 23.59 -24.56 -91.30
N GLU A 193 22.92 -25.05 -90.26
CA GLU A 193 22.48 -26.44 -90.17
C GLU A 193 21.47 -26.78 -91.26
N ALA A 194 20.50 -25.90 -91.51
CA ALA A 194 19.51 -26.07 -92.58
C ALA A 194 20.19 -26.17 -93.96
N ARG A 195 21.21 -25.35 -94.24
CA ARG A 195 21.99 -25.43 -95.49
C ARG A 195 22.74 -26.76 -95.61
N VAL A 196 23.42 -27.18 -94.55
CA VAL A 196 24.15 -28.46 -94.53
C VAL A 196 23.19 -29.63 -94.69
N LYS A 197 22.03 -29.60 -94.05
CA LYS A 197 20.99 -30.63 -94.17
C LYS A 197 20.45 -30.70 -95.59
N ALA A 198 20.11 -29.57 -96.21
CA ALA A 198 19.64 -29.53 -97.59
C ALA A 198 20.67 -30.06 -98.59
N GLU A 199 21.97 -29.76 -98.38
CA GLU A 199 23.05 -30.32 -99.19
C GLU A 199 23.19 -31.84 -99.01
N LYS A 200 23.10 -32.34 -97.76
CA LYS A 200 23.10 -33.79 -97.48
C LYS A 200 21.93 -34.51 -98.15
N GLU A 201 20.73 -33.94 -98.10
CA GLU A 201 19.54 -34.48 -98.75
C GLU A 201 19.68 -34.51 -100.28
N ARG A 202 20.26 -33.46 -100.89
CA ARG A 202 20.56 -33.46 -102.33
C ARG A 202 21.51 -34.58 -102.72
N ARG A 203 22.57 -34.81 -101.94
CA ARG A 203 23.54 -35.89 -102.18
C ARG A 203 22.93 -37.28 -102.00
N ALA A 204 21.96 -37.43 -101.11
CA ALA A 204 21.29 -38.71 -100.88
C ALA A 204 20.29 -39.07 -102.00
N ASN A 205 19.73 -38.07 -102.68
CA ASN A 205 18.76 -38.24 -103.77
C ASN A 205 19.39 -38.29 -105.17
N GLN A 206 20.72 -38.21 -105.28
CA GLN A 206 21.49 -38.26 -106.52
C GLN A 206 22.16 -39.62 -106.69
#